data_AF-A0A1X0NI64-F1
#
_entry.id   AF-A0A1X0NI64-F1
#
_cell.length_a   1.000
_cell.length_b   1.000
_cell.length_c   1.000
_cell.angle_alpha   90.00
_cell.angle_beta   90.00
_cell.angle_gamma   90.00
#
_symmetry.space_group_name_H-M   'P 1'
#
loop_
_entity.id
_entity.type
_entity.pdbx_description
1 polymer ?
#
loop_
_entity_poly.entity_id
_entity_poly.type
_entity_poly.pdbx_seq_one_letter_code
_entity_poly.pdbx_strand_id
1 'polypeptide(L)'
;VARRIVMNCPSVREIKAICAWEKRNQSNELENYWKKIKERISNIGPLPRFIISDSAYEERCSRVQDTLDCINESNISEYKNILRGKGEWKDNSPSHKLVKIYRVVLNNGCDAPRNKSITVALGFHIVAKVIKILHSPVLNALFTDKGMIIAEKFEEYGINAFR
;
A
#
# COMPACT_ATOMS: atom_id res chain seq x y z
N VAL A 1 -30.43 -8.51 13.32
CA VAL A 1 -29.70 -8.14 12.07
C VAL A 1 -28.37 -7.53 12.47
N ALA A 2 -27.24 -8.13 12.09
CA ALA A 2 -25.92 -7.54 12.34
C ALA A 2 -25.73 -6.33 11.41
N ARG A 3 -25.37 -5.17 11.96
CA ARG A 3 -25.08 -3.97 11.18
C ARG A 3 -23.61 -4.01 10.74
N ARG A 4 -23.36 -3.83 9.45
CA ARG A 4 -22.01 -3.79 8.87
C ARG A 4 -21.38 -2.43 9.16
N ILE A 5 -20.26 -2.42 9.89
CA ILE A 5 -19.43 -1.22 10.06
C ILE A 5 -18.32 -1.28 9.01
N VAL A 6 -18.30 -0.30 8.10
CA VAL A 6 -17.24 -0.13 7.10
C VAL A 6 -16.37 1.03 7.55
N MET A 7 -15.11 0.75 7.91
CA MET A 7 -14.12 1.77 8.20
C MET A 7 -13.20 1.93 7.00
N ASN A 8 -13.39 3.01 6.24
CA ASN A 8 -12.51 3.35 5.13
C ASN A 8 -11.25 4.05 5.63
N CYS A 9 -10.13 3.88 4.92
CA CYS A 9 -8.97 4.74 5.12
C CYS A 9 -9.30 6.16 4.64
N PRO A 10 -8.76 7.21 5.30
CA PRO A 10 -8.89 8.58 4.81
C PRO A 10 -8.43 8.70 3.35
N SER A 11 -9.22 9.41 2.56
CA SER A 11 -8.90 9.79 1.19
C SER A 11 -7.91 10.95 1.15
N VAL A 12 -7.24 11.12 0.01
CA VAL A 12 -6.34 12.27 -0.23
C VAL A 12 -7.08 13.61 -0.06
N ARG A 13 -8.39 13.65 -0.37
CA ARG A 13 -9.23 14.84 -0.20
C ARG A 13 -9.46 15.16 1.28
N GLU A 14 -9.75 14.16 2.10
CA GLU A 14 -9.89 14.32 3.54
C GLU A 14 -8.56 14.76 4.18
N ILE A 15 -7.43 14.19 3.76
CA ILE A 15 -6.11 14.66 4.21
C ILE A 15 -5.88 16.12 3.80
N LYS A 16 -6.21 16.50 2.57
CA LYS A 16 -6.07 17.89 2.10
C LYS A 16 -6.90 18.86 2.95
N ALA A 17 -8.11 18.47 3.35
CA ALA A 17 -8.95 19.27 4.24
C ALA A 17 -8.32 19.42 5.64
N ILE A 18 -7.75 18.34 6.20
CA ILE A 18 -7.00 18.40 7.46
C ILE A 18 -5.82 19.37 7.35
N CYS A 19 -5.06 19.32 6.25
CA CYS A 19 -3.95 20.25 6.03
C CYS A 19 -4.40 21.72 5.94
N ALA A 20 -5.51 21.98 5.24
CA ALA A 20 -6.08 23.32 5.16
C ALA A 20 -6.53 23.83 6.54
N TRP A 21 -7.08 22.97 7.38
CA TRP A 21 -7.49 23.32 8.74
C TRP A 21 -6.31 23.58 9.68
N GLU A 22 -5.27 22.74 9.62
CA GLU A 22 -4.01 22.91 10.36
C GLU A 22 -3.37 24.27 10.04
N LYS A 23 -3.28 24.62 8.75
CA LYS A 23 -2.64 25.84 8.26
C LYS A 23 -3.60 27.00 8.00
N ARG A 24 -4.79 27.00 8.62
CA ARG A 24 -5.86 27.98 8.36
C ARG A 24 -5.46 29.44 8.56
N ASN A 25 -4.48 29.71 9.42
CA ASN A 25 -3.96 31.06 9.70
C ASN A 25 -2.60 31.35 9.04
N GLN A 26 -2.08 30.41 8.24
CA GLN A 26 -0.75 30.45 7.62
C GLN A 26 -0.88 30.15 6.10
N SER A 27 -1.64 30.98 5.40
CA SER A 27 -1.98 30.76 3.98
C SER A 27 -0.76 30.66 3.07
N ASN A 28 0.31 31.41 3.37
CA ASN A 28 1.59 31.38 2.68
C ASN A 28 2.35 30.04 2.84
N GLU A 29 2.10 29.27 3.90
CA GLU A 29 2.74 27.98 4.15
C GLU A 29 1.94 26.79 3.62
N LEU A 30 0.64 26.96 3.35
CA LEU A 30 -0.28 25.87 3.01
C LEU A 30 0.17 25.10 1.76
N GLU A 31 0.67 25.79 0.74
CA GLU A 31 1.10 25.15 -0.51
C GLU A 31 2.32 24.24 -0.29
N ASN A 32 3.35 24.75 0.37
CA ASN A 32 4.55 23.99 0.71
C ASN A 32 4.23 22.83 1.64
N TYR A 33 3.37 23.06 2.64
CA TYR A 33 2.91 22.02 3.54
C TYR A 33 2.14 20.92 2.78
N TRP A 34 1.22 21.29 1.89
CA TRP A 34 0.50 20.32 1.07
C TRP A 34 1.41 19.54 0.11
N LYS A 35 2.44 20.19 -0.46
CA LYS A 35 3.46 19.52 -1.30
C LYS A 35 4.18 18.43 -0.50
N LYS A 36 4.63 18.75 0.72
CA LYS A 36 5.27 17.81 1.65
C LYS A 36 4.32 16.64 1.99
N ILE A 37 3.08 16.92 2.34
CA ILE A 37 2.10 15.86 2.68
C ILE A 37 1.78 14.96 1.47
N LYS A 38 1.65 15.50 0.26
CA LYS A 38 1.45 14.70 -0.96
C LYS A 38 2.58 13.70 -1.19
N GLU A 39 3.82 14.13 -1.00
CA GLU A 39 4.98 13.25 -1.12
C GLU A 39 4.90 12.09 -0.12
N ARG A 40 4.58 12.40 1.14
CA ARG A 40 4.40 11.38 2.19
C ARG A 40 3.27 10.41 1.87
N ILE A 41 2.15 10.89 1.33
CA ILE A 41 1.04 10.04 0.87
C ILE A 41 1.51 9.12 -0.25
N SER A 42 2.31 9.60 -1.19
CA SER A 42 2.86 8.78 -2.28
C SER A 42 3.74 7.64 -1.74
N ASN A 43 4.52 7.93 -0.70
CA ASN A 43 5.47 6.98 -0.12
C ASN A 43 4.78 5.94 0.79
N ILE A 44 3.97 6.38 1.75
CA ILE A 44 3.42 5.51 2.81
C ILE A 44 1.89 5.52 2.91
N GLY A 45 1.20 6.19 1.99
CA GLY A 45 -0.26 6.26 1.92
C GLY A 45 -0.89 7.36 2.78
N PRO A 46 -2.21 7.56 2.67
CA PRO A 46 -2.94 8.58 3.41
C PRO A 46 -3.22 8.13 4.85
N LEU A 47 -2.15 7.99 5.64
CA LEU A 47 -2.20 7.61 7.05
C LEU A 47 -1.93 8.85 7.92
N PRO A 48 -2.97 9.57 8.40
CA PRO A 48 -2.80 10.85 9.11
C PRO A 48 -1.75 10.81 10.21
N ARG A 49 -1.76 9.71 11.00
CA ARG A 49 -0.82 9.47 12.10
C ARG A 49 0.65 9.62 11.71
N PHE A 50 1.00 9.21 10.49
CA PHE A 50 2.39 9.17 10.05
C PHE A 50 2.74 10.29 9.07
N ILE A 51 1.79 10.86 8.34
CA ILE A 51 2.11 11.86 7.32
C ILE A 51 2.19 13.28 7.88
N ILE A 52 1.48 13.59 8.97
CA ILE A 52 1.40 14.95 9.53
C ILE A 52 2.67 15.33 10.29
N SER A 53 3.15 14.45 11.18
CA SER A 53 4.36 14.67 11.99
C SER A 53 5.63 14.22 11.25
N ASP A 54 6.69 15.01 11.38
CA ASP A 54 7.99 14.72 10.75
C ASP A 54 8.64 13.47 11.36
N SER A 55 8.73 13.41 12.70
CA SER A 55 9.29 12.26 13.39
C SER A 55 8.49 10.99 13.16
N ALA A 56 7.16 11.08 13.14
CA ALA A 56 6.30 9.92 12.88
C ALA A 56 6.43 9.42 11.43
N TYR A 57 6.64 10.34 10.48
CA TYR A 57 6.89 9.98 9.09
C TYR A 57 8.22 9.24 8.94
N GLU A 58 9.29 9.75 9.54
CA GLU A 58 10.62 9.16 9.50
C GLU A 58 10.63 7.77 10.15
N GLU A 59 10.05 7.64 11.35
CA GLU A 59 9.89 6.33 12.01
C GLU A 59 9.13 5.35 11.12
N ARG A 60 8.06 5.82 10.47
CA ARG A 60 7.26 4.97 9.60
C ARG A 60 8.03 4.52 8.37
N CYS A 61 8.81 5.40 7.75
CA CYS A 61 9.67 5.09 6.62
C CYS A 61 10.74 4.06 6.99
N SER A 62 11.42 4.23 8.14
CA SER A 62 12.38 3.26 8.65
C SER A 62 11.73 1.88 8.83
N ARG A 63 10.57 1.81 9.50
CA ARG A 63 9.86 0.54 9.70
C ARG A 63 9.39 -0.12 8.40
N VAL A 64 9.03 0.68 7.39
CA VAL A 64 8.70 0.19 6.05
C VAL A 64 9.94 -0.43 5.40
N GLN A 65 11.07 0.27 5.46
CA GLN A 65 12.34 -0.18 4.89
C GLN A 65 12.81 -1.48 5.57
N ASP A 66 12.83 -1.51 6.90
CA ASP A 66 13.19 -2.72 7.67
C ASP A 66 12.33 -3.92 7.27
N THR A 67 11.03 -3.69 7.06
CA THR A 67 10.11 -4.76 6.66
C THR A 67 10.40 -5.26 5.25
N LEU A 68 10.74 -4.36 4.32
CA LEU A 68 11.16 -4.72 2.97
C LEU A 68 12.48 -5.51 2.99
N ASP A 69 13.38 -5.20 3.92
CA ASP A 69 14.67 -5.87 4.07
C ASP A 69 14.55 -7.24 4.74
N CYS A 70 13.53 -7.45 5.58
CA CYS A 70 13.21 -8.75 6.16
C CYS A 70 12.48 -9.71 5.19
N ILE A 71 12.16 -9.31 3.96
CA ILE A 71 11.60 -10.23 2.95
C ILE A 71 12.70 -11.21 2.53
N ASN A 72 12.46 -12.51 2.73
CA ASN A 72 13.40 -13.58 2.43
C ASN A 72 12.66 -14.87 2.04
N GLU A 73 13.40 -15.94 1.74
CA GLU A 73 12.83 -17.22 1.31
C GLU A 73 11.83 -17.83 2.31
N SER A 74 12.04 -17.63 3.62
CA SER A 74 11.17 -18.21 4.65
C SER A 74 9.76 -17.61 4.66
N ASN A 75 9.60 -16.35 4.22
CA ASN A 75 8.33 -15.62 4.28
C ASN A 75 7.80 -15.19 2.90
N ILE A 76 8.51 -15.50 1.81
CA ILE A 76 8.17 -15.05 0.47
C ILE A 76 6.78 -15.50 -0.02
N SER A 77 6.29 -16.64 0.46
CA SER A 77 4.98 -17.19 0.09
C SER A 77 3.84 -16.22 0.41
N GLU A 78 3.95 -15.49 1.52
CA GLU A 78 2.97 -14.48 1.91
C GLU A 78 2.95 -13.30 0.92
N TYR A 79 4.13 -12.77 0.59
CA TYR A 79 4.24 -11.65 -0.35
C TYR A 79 3.77 -12.05 -1.75
N LYS A 80 4.04 -13.29 -2.19
CA LYS A 80 3.47 -13.85 -3.43
C LYS A 80 1.93 -13.85 -3.41
N ASN A 81 1.32 -14.25 -2.28
CA ASN A 81 -0.13 -14.25 -2.16
C ASN A 81 -0.69 -12.82 -2.17
N ILE A 82 -0.06 -11.87 -1.49
CA ILE A 82 -0.42 -10.44 -1.53
C ILE A 82 -0.40 -9.93 -2.98
N LEU A 83 0.67 -10.20 -3.72
CA LEU A 83 0.82 -9.76 -5.12
C LEU A 83 -0.22 -10.38 -6.04
N ARG A 84 -0.67 -11.60 -5.75
CA ARG A 84 -1.72 -12.32 -6.52
C ARG A 84 -3.15 -11.93 -6.11
N GLY A 85 -3.33 -10.99 -5.18
CA GLY A 85 -4.66 -10.65 -4.64
C GLY A 85 -5.28 -11.75 -3.76
N LYS A 86 -4.48 -12.75 -3.36
CA LYS A 86 -4.86 -13.87 -2.49
C LYS A 86 -4.31 -13.70 -1.06
N GLY A 87 -3.71 -12.55 -0.75
CA GLY A 87 -3.13 -12.28 0.56
C GLY A 87 -4.21 -12.11 1.62
N GLU A 88 -4.22 -12.98 2.62
CA GLU A 88 -5.12 -12.90 3.76
C GLU A 88 -4.50 -12.11 4.91
N TRP A 89 -5.34 -11.54 5.76
CA TRP A 89 -4.88 -10.86 6.97
C TRP A 89 -4.24 -11.85 7.94
N LYS A 90 -3.06 -11.50 8.45
CA LYS A 90 -2.34 -12.25 9.49
C LYS A 90 -1.90 -11.28 10.57
N ASP A 91 -2.42 -11.47 11.78
CA ASP A 91 -2.27 -10.52 12.89
C ASP A 91 -0.78 -10.23 13.22
N ASN A 92 0.03 -11.27 13.32
CA ASN A 92 1.46 -11.17 13.67
C ASN A 92 2.40 -11.03 12.47
N SER A 93 1.86 -10.84 11.25
CA SER A 93 2.74 -10.70 10.10
C SER A 93 3.33 -9.28 10.02
N PRO A 94 4.64 -9.13 9.79
CA PRO A 94 5.24 -7.82 9.56
C PRO A 94 4.69 -7.13 8.28
N SER A 95 4.00 -7.87 7.39
CA SER A 95 3.44 -7.34 6.16
C SER A 95 2.41 -6.22 6.39
N HIS A 96 1.78 -6.13 7.57
CA HIS A 96 0.88 -5.03 7.94
C HIS A 96 1.55 -3.63 7.83
N LYS A 97 2.88 -3.57 7.85
CA LYS A 97 3.64 -2.34 7.63
C LYS A 97 3.67 -1.92 6.16
N LEU A 98 3.38 -2.82 5.21
CA LEU A 98 3.47 -2.58 3.77
C LEU A 98 2.11 -2.63 3.07
N VAL A 99 1.11 -3.26 3.69
CA VAL A 99 -0.20 -3.51 3.10
C VAL A 99 -1.33 -2.80 3.84
N LYS A 100 -2.41 -2.53 3.12
CA LYS A 100 -3.72 -2.17 3.66
C LYS A 100 -4.68 -3.32 3.46
N ILE A 101 -5.65 -3.41 4.37
CA ILE A 101 -6.76 -4.35 4.28
C ILE A 101 -7.85 -3.71 3.43
N TYR A 102 -8.40 -4.48 2.50
CA TYR A 102 -9.65 -4.16 1.83
C TYR A 102 -10.56 -5.39 1.89
N ARG A 103 -11.86 -5.20 1.71
CA ARG A 103 -12.83 -6.29 1.69
C ARG A 103 -13.33 -6.47 0.27
N VAL A 104 -13.46 -7.72 -0.13
CA VAL A 104 -14.07 -8.11 -1.40
C VAL A 104 -15.25 -9.04 -1.13
N VAL A 105 -16.30 -8.90 -1.92
CA VAL A 105 -17.37 -9.89 -1.97
C VAL A 105 -16.96 -10.90 -3.04
N LEU A 106 -16.73 -12.14 -2.63
CA LEU A 106 -16.35 -13.23 -3.51
C LEU A 106 -17.57 -13.72 -4.30
N ASN A 107 -17.34 -14.47 -5.37
CA ASN A 107 -18.41 -14.98 -6.25
C ASN A 107 -19.46 -15.84 -5.53
N ASN A 108 -19.11 -16.43 -4.39
CA ASN A 108 -20.03 -17.19 -3.53
C ASN A 108 -20.77 -16.32 -2.51
N GLY A 109 -20.70 -14.99 -2.62
CA GLY A 109 -21.32 -14.03 -1.70
C GLY A 109 -20.54 -13.81 -0.40
N CYS A 110 -19.41 -14.49 -0.19
CA CYS A 110 -18.64 -14.33 1.04
C CYS A 110 -17.87 -13.00 1.07
N ASP A 111 -18.01 -12.25 2.16
CA ASP A 111 -17.16 -11.11 2.49
C ASP A 111 -15.81 -11.61 3.01
N ALA A 112 -14.73 -11.34 2.28
CA ALA A 112 -13.40 -11.77 2.65
C ALA A 112 -12.42 -10.58 2.73
N PRO A 113 -11.60 -10.48 3.79
CA PRO A 113 -10.51 -9.52 3.84
C PRO A 113 -9.39 -9.96 2.89
N ARG A 114 -8.81 -8.97 2.22
CA ARG A 114 -7.65 -9.11 1.34
C ARG A 114 -6.63 -8.03 1.64
N ASN A 115 -5.37 -8.35 1.39
CA ASN A 115 -4.26 -7.42 1.54
C ASN A 115 -3.82 -6.91 0.16
N LYS A 116 -3.60 -5.60 0.06
CA LYS A 116 -2.96 -4.94 -1.10
C LYS A 116 -1.92 -3.97 -0.57
N SER A 117 -0.87 -3.68 -1.33
CA SER A 117 0.11 -2.66 -0.95
C SER A 117 -0.60 -1.33 -0.61
N ILE A 118 -0.08 -0.62 0.40
CA ILE A 118 -0.68 0.65 0.85
C ILE A 118 -0.66 1.66 -0.31
N THR A 119 0.48 1.76 -0.97
CA THR A 119 0.71 2.60 -2.16
C THR A 119 1.15 1.74 -3.34
N VAL A 120 1.11 2.37 -4.51
CA VAL A 120 1.67 1.81 -5.75
C VAL A 120 3.18 1.59 -5.61
N ALA A 121 3.91 2.61 -5.13
CA ALA A 121 5.36 2.56 -4.96
C ALA A 121 5.80 1.39 -4.07
N LEU A 122 5.13 1.20 -2.93
CA LEU A 122 5.39 0.06 -2.06
C LEU A 122 5.11 -1.28 -2.73
N GLY A 123 4.09 -1.34 -3.60
CA GLY A 123 3.83 -2.51 -4.43
C GLY A 123 5.04 -2.87 -5.29
N PHE A 124 5.66 -1.88 -5.95
CA PHE A 124 6.88 -2.10 -6.74
C PHE A 124 8.06 -2.55 -5.90
N HIS A 125 8.26 -1.97 -4.71
CA HIS A 125 9.33 -2.41 -3.81
C HIS A 125 9.16 -3.86 -3.36
N ILE A 126 7.93 -4.29 -3.04
CA ILE A 126 7.63 -5.69 -2.72
C ILE A 126 7.94 -6.59 -3.92
N VAL A 127 7.48 -6.22 -5.12
CA VAL A 127 7.76 -6.98 -6.37
C VAL A 127 9.27 -7.10 -6.58
N ALA A 128 10.03 -6.02 -6.47
CA ALA A 128 11.48 -6.03 -6.66
C ALA A 128 12.19 -6.97 -5.66
N LYS A 129 11.78 -6.96 -4.38
CA LYS A 129 12.31 -7.88 -3.36
C LYS A 129 11.97 -9.34 -3.69
N VAL A 130 10.72 -9.62 -4.03
CA VAL A 130 10.25 -10.96 -4.40
C VAL A 130 10.98 -11.47 -5.64
N ILE A 131 11.18 -10.63 -6.67
CA ILE A 131 11.88 -11.03 -7.90
C ILE A 131 13.34 -11.36 -7.61
N LYS A 132 14.03 -10.57 -6.78
CA LYS A 132 15.44 -10.82 -6.42
C LYS A 132 15.66 -12.16 -5.73
N ILE A 133 14.68 -12.63 -4.96
CA ILE A 133 14.76 -13.90 -4.23
C ILE A 133 14.40 -15.09 -5.14
N LEU A 134 13.56 -14.89 -6.15
CA LEU A 134 13.06 -15.98 -6.99
C LEU A 134 13.91 -16.20 -8.23
N HIS A 135 14.21 -17.47 -8.51
CA HIS A 135 14.83 -17.87 -9.76
C HIS A 135 13.83 -17.88 -10.94
N SER A 136 14.37 -17.76 -12.16
CA SER A 136 13.63 -17.62 -13.43
C SER A 136 12.40 -18.54 -13.62
N PRO A 137 12.44 -19.86 -13.33
CA PRO A 137 11.28 -20.72 -13.51
C PRO A 137 10.08 -20.34 -12.62
N VAL A 138 10.36 -19.84 -11.41
CA VAL A 138 9.32 -19.47 -10.42
C VAL A 138 8.74 -18.10 -10.72
N LEU A 139 9.51 -17.21 -11.35
CA LEU A 139 9.03 -15.92 -11.85
C LEU A 139 7.94 -16.12 -12.90
N ASN A 140 8.17 -16.99 -13.89
CA ASN A 140 7.17 -17.26 -14.92
C ASN A 140 5.83 -17.72 -14.33
N ALA A 141 5.84 -18.60 -13.32
CA ALA A 141 4.63 -19.04 -12.62
C ALA A 141 3.94 -17.93 -11.80
N LEU A 142 4.66 -16.91 -11.34
CA LEU A 142 4.06 -15.73 -10.71
C LEU A 142 3.32 -14.86 -11.72
N PHE A 143 3.87 -14.72 -12.93
CA PHE A 143 3.32 -13.86 -13.98
C PHE A 143 2.25 -14.55 -14.85
N THR A 144 2.25 -15.89 -14.95
CA THR A 144 1.27 -16.66 -15.75
C THR A 144 0.02 -17.11 -14.99
N ASP A 145 0.10 -17.35 -13.68
CA ASP A 145 -1.02 -17.85 -12.87
C ASP A 145 -2.03 -16.74 -12.51
N LYS A 146 -2.83 -16.27 -13.49
CA LYS A 146 -4.02 -15.39 -13.37
C LYS A 146 -3.93 -14.25 -12.33
N GLY A 147 -2.72 -13.80 -11.99
CA GLY A 147 -2.42 -13.06 -10.78
C GLY A 147 -2.05 -11.63 -11.11
N MET A 148 -3.06 -10.84 -11.50
CA MET A 148 -3.21 -9.42 -11.15
C MET A 148 -1.96 -8.51 -11.20
N ILE A 149 -0.99 -8.76 -12.07
CA ILE A 149 0.07 -7.78 -12.35
C ILE A 149 -0.13 -7.11 -13.72
N ILE A 150 -0.90 -7.66 -14.66
CA ILE A 150 -0.87 -7.13 -16.04
C ILE A 150 -2.21 -6.58 -16.58
N ALA A 151 -3.40 -6.87 -16.03
CA ALA A 151 -4.63 -6.26 -16.59
C ALA A 151 -4.98 -4.92 -15.92
N GLU A 152 -5.56 -4.94 -14.72
CA GLU A 152 -6.04 -3.70 -14.06
C GLU A 152 -4.93 -2.71 -13.68
N LYS A 153 -3.70 -3.20 -13.46
CA LYS A 153 -2.56 -2.37 -13.04
C LYS A 153 -1.73 -1.85 -14.20
N PHE A 154 -1.78 -2.47 -15.38
CA PHE A 154 -1.06 -1.97 -16.56
C PHE A 154 -1.73 -0.72 -17.13
N GLU A 155 -3.05 -0.60 -17.04
CA GLU A 155 -3.76 0.67 -17.32
C GLU A 155 -3.40 1.77 -16.31
N GLU A 156 -3.32 1.45 -15.01
CA GLU A 156 -2.96 2.44 -13.96
C GLU A 156 -1.46 2.85 -14.02
N TYR A 157 -0.57 1.96 -14.49
CA TYR A 157 0.87 2.17 -14.54
C TYR A 157 1.42 2.61 -15.91
N GLY A 158 0.73 2.33 -17.01
CA GLY A 158 1.11 2.81 -18.35
C GLY A 158 0.99 4.32 -18.51
N ILE A 159 0.03 4.95 -17.81
CA ILE A 159 -0.21 6.41 -17.87
C ILE A 159 0.98 7.22 -17.29
N ASN A 160 1.79 6.64 -16.41
CA ASN A 160 2.95 7.32 -15.81
C ASN A 160 4.29 7.01 -16.49
N ALA A 161 4.34 6.01 -17.38
CA ALA A 161 5.58 5.63 -18.08
C ALA A 161 5.78 6.35 -19.43
N PHE A 162 4.72 6.96 -19.97
CA PHE A 162 4.73 7.66 -21.27
C PHE A 162 4.34 9.14 -21.15
N ARG A 163 4.67 9.79 -20.03
CA ARG A 163 4.46 11.23 -19.85
C ARG A 163 5.77 11.98 -19.69
#